data_AF-A0A1C2AF86-F1
#
_entry.id   AF-A0A1C2AF86-F1
#
_cell.length_a   1.000
_cell.length_b   1.000
_cell.length_c   1.000
_cell.angle_alpha   90.00
_cell.angle_beta   90.00
_cell.angle_gamma   90.00
#
_symmetry.space_group_name_H-M   'P 1'
#
loop_
_entity.id
_entity.type
_entity.pdbx_description
1 polymer ?
#
loop_
_entity_poly.entity_id
_entity_poly.type
_entity_poly.pdbx_seq_one_letter_code
_entity_poly.pdbx_strand_id
1 'polypeptide(L)'
;MYKKILLFIPIIILIISTAFTKNSTKKLDKQIFEIQEDIRALNDIHELVLFDYNYLTSPNKLMEYSKIYFDKELKRKEITDLKIFKFNNEPN
;
A
#
# COMPACT_ATOMS: atom_id res chain seq x y z
N MET A 1 32.71 47.43 -27.64
CA MET A 1 33.06 46.40 -26.65
C MET A 1 31.83 45.83 -25.94
N TYR A 2 30.94 46.66 -25.37
CA TYR A 2 29.74 46.24 -24.62
C TYR A 2 28.72 45.37 -25.39
N LYS A 3 28.50 45.60 -26.70
CA LYS A 3 27.58 44.78 -27.52
C LYS A 3 27.98 43.30 -27.60
N LYS A 4 29.29 42.97 -27.52
CA LYS A 4 29.76 41.58 -27.53
C LYS A 4 29.53 40.89 -26.19
N ILE A 5 29.67 41.61 -25.08
CA ILE A 5 29.43 41.09 -23.71
C ILE A 5 27.96 40.72 -23.52
N LEU A 6 27.04 41.54 -24.06
CA LEU A 6 25.60 41.28 -24.01
C LEU A 6 25.22 39.92 -24.65
N LEU A 7 25.98 39.47 -25.65
CA LEU A 7 25.75 38.19 -26.34
C LEU A 7 26.10 36.97 -25.48
N PHE A 8 26.98 37.12 -24.48
CA PHE A 8 27.40 36.03 -23.59
C PHE A 8 26.52 35.87 -22.34
N ILE A 9 25.80 36.91 -21.96
CA ILE A 9 24.84 36.88 -20.83
C ILE A 9 23.82 35.72 -20.95
N PRO A 10 23.14 35.49 -22.09
CA PRO A 10 22.18 34.38 -22.19
C PRO A 10 22.85 33.01 -22.07
N ILE A 11 24.11 32.87 -22.51
CA ILE A 11 24.87 31.62 -22.38
C ILE A 11 25.16 31.32 -20.91
N ILE A 12 25.57 32.33 -20.14
CA ILE A 12 25.83 32.18 -18.70
C ILE A 12 24.54 31.86 -17.95
N ILE A 13 23.43 32.56 -18.26
CA ILE A 13 22.12 32.28 -17.67
C ILE A 13 21.66 30.85 -17.99
N LEU A 14 21.90 30.38 -19.21
CA LEU A 14 21.56 29.03 -19.62
C LEU A 14 22.38 27.98 -18.85
N ILE A 15 23.68 28.21 -18.66
CA ILE A 15 24.55 27.31 -17.88
C ILE A 15 24.08 27.22 -16.42
N ILE A 16 23.76 28.36 -15.79
CA ILE A 16 23.29 28.39 -14.41
C ILE A 16 21.91 27.72 -14.29
N SER A 17 20.99 28.03 -15.20
CA SER A 17 19.65 27.44 -15.22
C SER A 17 19.71 25.92 -15.38
N THR A 18 20.52 25.44 -16.33
CA THR A 18 20.66 23.98 -16.56
C THR A 18 21.33 23.27 -15.38
N ALA A 19 22.31 23.89 -14.73
CA ALA A 19 22.93 23.34 -13.51
C ALA A 19 21.92 23.26 -12.35
N PHE A 20 21.12 24.31 -12.15
CA PHE A 20 20.09 24.35 -11.12
C PHE A 20 19.01 23.29 -11.38
N THR A 21 18.50 23.22 -12.61
CA THR A 21 17.50 22.21 -13.00
C THR A 21 18.07 20.80 -12.82
N LYS A 22 19.30 20.53 -13.31
CA LYS A 22 19.95 19.22 -13.16
C LYS A 22 20.09 18.80 -11.70
N ASN A 23 20.50 19.70 -10.82
CA ASN A 23 20.65 19.39 -9.40
C ASN A 23 19.29 19.13 -8.72
N SER A 24 18.28 19.92 -9.09
CA SER A 24 16.92 19.77 -8.57
C SER A 24 16.28 18.46 -9.01
N THR A 25 16.41 18.10 -10.30
CA THR A 25 15.95 16.82 -10.84
C THR A 25 16.61 15.65 -10.13
N LYS A 26 17.95 15.66 -9.96
CA LYS A 26 18.64 14.60 -9.22
C LYS A 26 18.14 14.41 -7.78
N LYS A 27 17.80 15.51 -7.11
CA LYS A 27 17.25 15.45 -5.75
C LYS A 27 15.86 14.81 -5.76
N LEU A 28 15.01 15.19 -6.70
CA LEU A 28 13.66 14.62 -6.84
C LEU A 28 13.73 13.14 -7.20
N ASP A 29 14.57 12.74 -8.15
CA ASP A 29 14.73 11.33 -8.55
C ASP A 29 15.16 10.46 -7.36
N LYS A 30 16.09 10.97 -6.53
CA LYS A 30 16.51 10.29 -5.31
C LYS A 30 15.35 10.15 -4.31
N GLN A 31 14.58 11.22 -4.09
CA GLN A 31 13.44 11.18 -3.17
C GLN A 31 12.33 10.24 -3.66
N ILE A 32 12.06 10.23 -4.96
CA ILE A 32 11.11 9.30 -5.57
C ILE A 32 11.56 7.85 -5.35
N PHE A 33 12.85 7.57 -5.59
CA PHE A 33 13.41 6.25 -5.38
C PHE A 33 13.32 5.81 -3.91
N GLU A 34 13.70 6.67 -2.96
CA GLU A 34 13.62 6.39 -1.53
C GLU A 34 12.18 6.08 -1.10
N ILE A 35 11.21 6.91 -1.50
CA ILE A 35 9.79 6.68 -1.20
C ILE A 35 9.27 5.38 -1.83
N GLN A 36 9.69 5.06 -3.05
CA GLN A 36 9.29 3.81 -3.72
C GLN A 36 9.82 2.57 -2.99
N GLU A 37 11.05 2.61 -2.49
CA GLU A 37 11.62 1.53 -1.69
C GLU A 37 10.93 1.41 -0.34
N ASP A 38 10.63 2.52 0.33
CA ASP A 38 9.85 2.52 1.59
C ASP A 38 8.47 1.90 1.39
N ILE A 39 7.76 2.25 0.30
CA ILE A 39 6.47 1.65 -0.05
C ILE A 39 6.61 0.16 -0.32
N ARG A 40 7.66 -0.27 -1.03
CA ARG A 40 7.90 -1.70 -1.29
C ARG A 40 8.11 -2.47 0.01
N ALA A 41 8.96 -1.96 0.90
CA ALA A 41 9.21 -2.58 2.20
C ALA A 41 7.93 -2.68 3.04
N LEU A 42 7.10 -1.63 3.04
CA LEU A 42 5.82 -1.66 3.74
C LEU A 42 4.84 -2.67 3.13
N ASN A 43 4.82 -2.79 1.81
CA ASN A 43 3.97 -3.76 1.11
C ASN A 43 4.37 -5.21 1.42
N ASP A 44 5.68 -5.50 1.47
CA ASP A 44 6.18 -6.84 1.82
C ASP A 44 5.78 -7.23 3.25
N ILE A 45 5.86 -6.30 4.20
CA ILE A 45 5.39 -6.51 5.58
C ILE A 45 3.88 -6.73 5.61
N HIS A 46 3.12 -5.92 4.88
CA HIS A 46 1.67 -6.05 4.81
C HIS A 46 1.25 -7.40 4.22
N GLU A 47 1.89 -7.86 3.15
CA GLU A 47 1.62 -9.16 2.54
C GLU A 47 1.87 -10.31 3.52
N LEU A 48 2.98 -10.26 4.26
CA LEU A 48 3.28 -11.24 5.29
C LEU A 48 2.23 -11.26 6.40
N VAL A 49 1.85 -10.09 6.92
CA VAL A 49 0.82 -9.97 7.96
C VAL A 49 -0.54 -10.44 7.46
N LEU A 50 -0.90 -10.13 6.21
CA LEU A 50 -2.14 -10.58 5.59
C LEU A 50 -2.14 -12.09 5.41
N PHE A 51 -1.01 -12.68 5.04
CA PHE A 51 -0.86 -14.13 4.96
C PHE A 51 -1.09 -14.80 6.31
N ASP A 52 -0.44 -14.30 7.36
CA ASP A 52 -0.62 -14.81 8.73
C ASP A 52 -2.07 -14.65 9.19
N TYR A 53 -2.67 -13.47 8.96
CA TYR A 53 -4.07 -13.22 9.25
C TYR A 53 -4.97 -14.26 8.57
N ASN A 54 -4.86 -14.40 7.24
CA ASN A 54 -5.67 -15.34 6.47
C ASN A 54 -5.53 -16.78 6.95
N TYR A 55 -4.30 -17.19 7.29
CA TYR A 55 -4.05 -18.52 7.85
C TYR A 55 -4.71 -18.70 9.22
N LEU A 56 -4.49 -17.75 10.14
CA LEU A 56 -4.98 -17.79 11.52
C LEU A 56 -6.50 -17.69 11.61
N THR A 57 -7.13 -16.96 10.69
CA THR A 57 -8.59 -16.83 10.60
C THR A 57 -9.24 -17.85 9.67
N SER A 58 -8.47 -18.81 9.13
CA SER A 58 -9.04 -19.85 8.30
C SER A 58 -10.01 -20.74 9.10
N PRO A 59 -11.10 -21.25 8.52
CA PRO A 59 -12.08 -22.08 9.24
C PRO A 59 -11.48 -23.33 9.89
N ASN A 60 -10.43 -23.90 9.29
CA ASN A 60 -9.70 -25.03 9.86
C ASN A 60 -8.94 -24.59 11.11
N LYS A 61 -8.16 -23.51 11.04
CA LYS A 61 -7.36 -23.03 12.16
C LYS A 61 -8.22 -22.52 13.32
N LEU A 62 -9.31 -21.82 13.02
CA LEU A 62 -10.28 -21.40 14.04
C LEU A 62 -10.94 -22.59 14.74
N MET A 63 -11.19 -23.70 14.02
CA MET A 63 -11.72 -24.91 14.64
C MET A 63 -10.70 -25.59 15.55
N GLU A 64 -9.40 -25.55 15.20
CA GLU A 64 -8.32 -26.00 16.09
C GLU A 64 -8.26 -25.15 17.37
N TYR A 65 -8.27 -23.82 17.25
CA TYR A 65 -8.27 -22.93 18.41
C TYR A 65 -9.50 -23.09 19.28
N SER A 66 -10.67 -23.27 18.69
CA SER A 66 -11.90 -23.53 19.44
C SER A 66 -11.78 -24.75 20.36
N LYS A 67 -11.14 -25.85 19.91
CA LYS A 67 -10.95 -27.03 20.76
C LYS A 67 -10.05 -26.79 21.96
N ILE A 68 -9.11 -25.85 21.84
CA ILE A 68 -8.13 -25.56 22.89
C ILE A 68 -8.70 -24.54 23.89
N TYR A 69 -9.43 -23.53 23.40
CA TYR A 69 -9.80 -22.37 24.19
C TYR A 69 -11.28 -22.26 24.55
N PHE A 70 -12.18 -23.04 23.93
CA PHE A 70 -13.62 -22.95 24.20
C PHE A 70 -14.09 -24.16 25.00
N ASP A 71 -14.86 -23.93 26.06
CA ASP A 71 -15.42 -24.99 26.90
C ASP A 71 -16.40 -25.92 26.14
N LYS A 72 -16.99 -25.43 25.05
CA LYS A 72 -17.90 -26.18 24.19
C LYS A 72 -17.31 -26.33 22.80
N GLU A 73 -17.27 -27.57 22.32
CA GLU A 73 -16.82 -27.85 20.96
C GLU A 73 -17.75 -27.20 19.92
N LEU A 74 -17.18 -26.35 19.07
CA LEU A 74 -17.88 -25.85 17.89
C LEU A 74 -18.04 -26.97 16.86
N LYS A 75 -19.20 -27.02 16.21
CA LYS A 75 -19.45 -27.96 15.10
C LYS A 75 -19.40 -27.20 13.79
N ARG A 76 -18.62 -27.72 12.83
CA ARG A 76 -18.63 -27.23 11.45
C ARG A 76 -20.01 -27.48 10.84
N LYS A 77 -20.50 -26.50 10.09
CA LYS A 77 -21.79 -26.56 9.40
C LYS A 77 -21.62 -25.98 8.01
N GLU A 78 -22.20 -26.62 7.00
CA GLU A 78 -22.15 -26.08 5.64
C GLU A 78 -23.16 -24.94 5.48
N ILE A 79 -22.89 -24.04 4.52
CA ILE A 79 -23.78 -22.89 4.29
C ILE A 79 -25.18 -23.34 3.84
N THR A 80 -25.25 -24.48 3.16
CA THR A 80 -26.48 -25.17 2.74
C THR A 80 -27.35 -25.61 3.92
N ASP A 81 -26.75 -25.86 5.08
CA ASP A 81 -27.47 -26.24 6.29
C ASP A 81 -28.02 -25.03 7.07
N LEU A 82 -27.70 -23.81 6.64
CA LEU A 82 -28.17 -22.57 7.27
C LEU A 82 -29.56 -22.20 6.74
N LYS A 83 -30.48 -21.86 7.64
CA LYS A 83 -31.81 -21.34 7.27
C LYS A 83 -31.70 -19.86 6.93
N ILE A 84 -32.21 -19.47 5.76
CA ILE A 84 -32.34 -18.06 5.37
C ILE A 84 -33.67 -17.55 5.93
N PHE A 85 -33.62 -16.53 6.79
CA PHE A 85 -34.81 -15.81 7.23
C PHE A 85 -35.01 -14.57 6.34
N LYS A 86 -36.16 -14.49 5.68
CA LYS A 86 -36.60 -13.27 4.97
C LYS A 86 -37.62 -12.56 5.85
N PHE A 87 -37.33 -11.32 6.21
CA PHE A 87 -38.29 -10.46 6.89
C PHE A 87 -39.14 -9.78 5.81
N ASN A 88 -40.44 -10.10 5.78
CA ASN A 88 -41.38 -9.37 4.95
C ASN A 88 -41.81 -8.13 5.74
N ASN A 89 -41.39 -6.96 5.28
CA ASN A 89 -41.95 -5.70 5.76
C ASN A 89 -43.31 -5.53 5.07
N GLU A 90 -44.38 -6.07 5.64
CA GLU A 90 -45.73 -5.69 5.23
C GLU A 90 -45.98 -4.23 5.68
N PRO A 91 -46.26 -3.31 4.74
CA PRO A 91 -46.64 -1.95 5.11
C PRO A 91 -48.05 -1.97 5.70
N ASN A 92 -48.17 -1.48 6.94
CA ASN A 92 -49.44 -1.18 7.60
C ASN A 92 -50.23 -0.10 6.86
#